data_AF-A0AA95K3S0-F1
#
_entry.id   AF-A0AA95K3S0-F1
#
_cell.length_a   1.000
_cell.length_b   1.000
_cell.length_c   1.000
_cell.angle_alpha   90.00
_cell.angle_beta   90.00
_cell.angle_gamma   90.00
#
_symmetry.space_group_name_H-M   'P 1'
#
loop_
_entity.id
_entity.type
_entity.pdbx_description
1 polymer ?
#
loop_
_entity_poly.entity_id
_entity_poly.type
_entity_poly.pdbx_seq_one_letter_code
_entity_poly.pdbx_strand_id
1 'polypeptide(L)'
;MVKQISASDLEYLRMKQNLIRTVPAQSGGGTPPVNPGKTEFQDLVEKGIKEVNTASREAEKASMDLASGRSSNIHETMLSVTKAELGFDMLVQMRNKVIEAYQEVMRMQV
;
A
#
# COMPACT_ATOMS: atom_id res chain seq x y z
N MET A 1 41.36 -38.55 -44.63
CA MET A 1 41.53 -39.45 -43.47
C MET A 1 40.76 -38.85 -42.31
N VAL A 2 39.58 -39.40 -42.00
CA VAL A 2 38.58 -38.82 -41.08
C VAL A 2 39.02 -39.08 -39.65
N LYS A 3 39.33 -38.02 -38.90
CA LYS A 3 39.73 -38.12 -37.48
C LYS A 3 38.45 -38.35 -36.67
N GLN A 4 38.36 -39.52 -36.05
CA GLN A 4 37.28 -39.98 -35.20
C GLN A 4 36.87 -38.89 -34.20
N ILE A 5 35.64 -38.37 -34.31
CA ILE A 5 35.01 -37.62 -33.22
C ILE A 5 34.71 -38.67 -32.16
N SER A 6 35.50 -38.67 -31.09
CA SER A 6 35.38 -39.61 -29.99
C SER A 6 33.98 -39.49 -29.37
N ALA A 7 33.37 -40.61 -28.99
CA ALA A 7 32.05 -40.64 -28.37
C ALA A 7 31.95 -39.73 -27.12
N SER A 8 33.09 -39.49 -26.47
CA SER A 8 33.25 -38.55 -25.35
C SER A 8 33.01 -37.08 -25.72
N ASP A 9 33.36 -36.64 -26.94
CA ASP A 9 33.17 -35.24 -27.37
C ASP A 9 31.70 -34.95 -27.69
N LEU A 10 30.96 -35.96 -28.17
CA LEU A 10 29.52 -35.86 -28.38
C LEU A 10 28.74 -35.84 -27.07
N GLU A 11 29.24 -36.54 -26.05
CA GLU A 11 28.68 -36.55 -24.70
C GLU A 11 28.91 -35.20 -23.99
N TYR A 12 30.04 -34.54 -24.25
CA TYR A 12 30.31 -33.19 -23.78
C TYR A 12 29.34 -32.14 -24.35
N LEU A 13 28.93 -32.29 -25.62
CA LEU A 13 27.89 -31.43 -26.22
C LEU A 13 26.49 -31.73 -25.67
N ARG A 14 26.15 -33.00 -25.43
CA ARG A 14 24.87 -33.39 -24.81
C ARG A 14 24.78 -32.94 -23.36
N MET A 15 25.89 -32.98 -22.62
CA MET A 15 25.95 -32.49 -21.24
C MET A 15 25.75 -30.96 -21.17
N LYS A 16 26.35 -30.19 -22.10
CA LYS A 16 26.10 -28.73 -22.22
C LYS A 16 24.65 -28.41 -22.61
N GLN A 17 23.99 -29.25 -23.38
CA GLN A 17 22.60 -29.03 -23.80
C GLN A 17 21.58 -29.33 -22.68
N ASN A 18 21.92 -30.21 -21.73
CA ASN A 18 21.04 -30.55 -20.60
C ASN A 18 21.20 -29.62 -19.38
N LEU A 19 22.23 -28.76 -19.36
CA LEU A 19 22.44 -27.73 -18.34
C LEU A 19 21.60 -26.45 -18.56
N ILE A 20 20.91 -26.31 -19.70
CA ILE A 20 20.05 -25.15 -20.02
C ILE A 20 18.55 -25.46 -19.84
N ARG A 21 18.17 -26.71 -19.52
CA ARG A 21 16.76 -27.14 -19.54
C ARG A 21 16.10 -27.44 -18.18
N THR A 22 16.70 -27.01 -17.08
CA THR A 22 16.08 -27.10 -15.74
C THR A 22 16.26 -25.81 -14.93
N VAL A 23 15.72 -24.72 -15.46
CA VAL A 23 15.13 -23.69 -14.60
C VAL A 23 13.62 -23.83 -14.79
N PRO A 24 12.84 -24.09 -13.73
CA PRO A 24 11.39 -24.07 -13.85
C PRO A 24 11.00 -22.72 -14.43
N ALA A 25 10.14 -22.76 -15.44
CA ALA A 25 9.48 -21.59 -15.97
C ALA A 25 8.75 -20.88 -14.83
N GLN A 26 9.40 -19.87 -14.24
CA GLN A 26 8.73 -18.78 -13.56
C GLN A 26 8.21 -17.83 -14.67
N SER A 27 7.34 -18.38 -15.51
CA SER A 27 6.40 -17.62 -16.33
C SER A 27 5.18 -17.44 -15.45
N GLY A 28 4.95 -16.19 -15.05
CA GLY A 28 3.89 -15.84 -14.11
C GLY A 28 4.23 -14.66 -13.21
N GLY A 29 5.43 -14.10 -13.31
CA GLY A 29 5.74 -12.77 -12.79
C GLY A 29 5.23 -11.68 -13.73
N GLY A 30 3.92 -11.72 -14.06
CA GLY A 30 3.26 -10.46 -14.34
C GLY A 30 3.46 -9.65 -13.07
N THR A 31 4.30 -8.62 -13.11
CA THR A 31 4.00 -7.47 -12.28
C THR A 31 2.52 -7.22 -12.57
N PRO A 32 1.63 -7.27 -11.56
CA PRO A 32 0.30 -6.76 -11.75
C PRO A 32 0.49 -5.41 -12.44
N PRO A 33 -0.32 -5.05 -13.43
CA PRO A 33 -0.34 -3.67 -13.86
C PRO A 33 -0.75 -2.86 -12.62
N VAL A 34 0.24 -2.45 -11.83
CA VAL A 34 0.06 -1.51 -10.74
C VAL A 34 -0.21 -0.24 -11.50
N ASN A 35 -1.50 0.02 -11.67
CA ASN A 35 -1.99 1.28 -12.19
C ASN A 35 -1.66 2.29 -11.10
N PRO A 36 -0.54 3.04 -11.16
CA PRO A 36 0.09 3.64 -9.99
C PRO A 36 -0.78 4.72 -9.34
N GLY A 37 -1.83 5.17 -10.02
CA GLY A 37 -2.74 6.19 -9.51
C GLY A 37 -3.94 5.68 -8.73
N LYS A 38 -4.35 4.40 -8.86
CA LYS A 38 -5.60 3.91 -8.23
C LYS A 38 -5.39 3.37 -6.82
N THR A 39 -4.31 2.62 -6.60
CA THR A 39 -4.02 2.00 -5.30
C THR A 39 -3.45 3.00 -4.31
N GLU A 40 -2.50 3.85 -4.73
CA GLU A 40 -1.82 4.81 -3.84
C GLU A 40 -2.77 5.82 -3.20
N PHE A 41 -3.78 6.29 -3.95
CA PHE A 41 -4.77 7.21 -3.42
C PHE A 41 -5.70 6.54 -2.41
N GLN A 42 -6.14 5.31 -2.71
CA GLN A 42 -6.96 4.52 -1.79
C GLN A 42 -6.20 4.25 -0.48
N ASP A 43 -4.94 3.87 -0.57
CA ASP A 43 -4.08 3.60 0.59
C ASP A 43 -3.87 4.85 1.43
N LEU A 44 -3.67 6.01 0.80
CA LEU A 44 -3.53 7.29 1.48
C LEU A 44 -4.83 7.69 2.20
N VAL A 45 -5.99 7.50 1.56
CA VAL A 45 -7.30 7.76 2.16
C VAL A 45 -7.54 6.83 3.35
N GLU A 46 -7.25 5.53 3.20
CA GLU A 46 -7.40 4.54 4.27
C GLU A 46 -6.51 4.87 5.46
N LYS A 47 -5.26 5.25 5.20
CA LYS A 47 -4.32 5.69 6.23
C LYS A 47 -4.83 6.94 6.94
N GLY A 48 -5.32 7.94 6.21
CA GLY A 48 -5.90 9.15 6.80
C GLY A 48 -7.08 8.85 7.72
N ILE A 49 -7.98 7.95 7.31
CA ILE A 49 -9.11 7.51 8.15
C ILE A 49 -8.62 6.83 9.45
N LYS A 50 -7.62 5.96 9.35
CA LYS A 50 -7.01 5.29 10.51
C LYS A 50 -6.34 6.28 11.46
N GLU A 51 -5.65 7.28 10.93
CA GLU A 51 -5.02 8.34 11.73
C GLU A 51 -6.06 9.17 12.49
N VAL A 52 -7.13 9.60 11.82
CA VAL A 52 -8.23 10.34 12.47
C VAL A 52 -8.91 9.50 13.54
N ASN A 53 -9.14 8.20 13.29
CA ASN A 53 -9.71 7.30 14.31
C ASN A 53 -8.82 7.21 15.55
N THR A 54 -7.51 7.09 15.34
CA THR A 54 -6.53 7.03 16.42
C THR A 54 -6.52 8.33 17.21
N ALA A 55 -6.45 9.48 16.54
CA ALA A 55 -6.48 10.79 17.17
C ALA A 55 -7.79 11.02 17.96
N SER A 56 -8.93 10.58 17.42
CA SER A 56 -10.23 10.68 18.09
C SER A 56 -10.28 9.83 19.37
N ARG A 57 -9.75 8.60 19.34
CA ARG A 57 -9.64 7.75 20.53
C ARG A 57 -8.69 8.33 21.58
N GLU A 58 -7.57 8.91 21.15
CA GLU A 58 -6.63 9.59 22.06
C GLU A 58 -7.29 10.80 22.74
N ALA A 59 -8.02 11.61 21.97
CA ALA A 59 -8.77 12.75 22.51
C ALA A 59 -9.85 12.32 23.52
N GLU A 60 -10.60 11.26 23.20
CA GLU A 60 -11.62 10.70 24.09
C GLU A 60 -11.00 10.18 25.40
N LYS A 61 -9.89 9.42 25.30
CA LYS A 61 -9.16 8.93 26.47
C LYS A 61 -8.62 10.08 27.32
N ALA A 62 -7.97 11.07 26.71
CA ALA A 62 -7.43 12.23 27.41
C ALA A 62 -8.55 13.01 28.13
N SER A 63 -9.70 13.16 27.47
CA SER A 63 -10.88 13.81 28.05
C SER A 63 -11.43 13.05 29.26
N MET A 64 -11.52 11.71 29.17
CA MET A 64 -11.94 10.86 30.28
C MET A 64 -10.94 10.90 31.44
N ASP A 65 -9.64 10.90 31.17
CA ASP A 65 -8.59 10.96 32.18
C ASP A 65 -8.57 12.32 32.90
N LEU A 66 -8.82 13.41 32.18
CA LEU A 66 -8.99 14.74 32.76
C LEU A 66 -10.25 14.82 33.63
N ALA A 67 -11.40 14.36 33.11
CA ALA A 67 -12.68 14.41 33.83
C ALA A 67 -12.70 13.51 35.08
N SER A 68 -11.99 12.37 35.05
CA SER A 68 -11.84 11.47 36.19
C SER A 68 -10.77 11.90 37.20
N GLY A 69 -10.04 12.99 36.92
CA GLY A 69 -8.96 13.48 37.78
C GLY A 69 -7.69 12.62 37.73
N ARG A 70 -7.61 11.63 36.84
CA ARG A 70 -6.40 10.82 36.60
C ARG A 70 -5.30 11.63 35.91
N SER A 71 -5.68 12.65 35.16
CA SER A 71 -4.78 13.62 34.55
C SER A 71 -5.17 15.02 34.97
N SER A 72 -4.18 15.87 35.26
CA SER A 72 -4.37 17.31 35.48
C SER A 72 -3.95 18.13 34.27
N ASN A 73 -3.50 17.48 33.19
CA ASN A 73 -2.96 18.14 32.01
C ASN A 73 -4.08 18.51 31.03
N ILE A 74 -4.73 19.63 31.32
CA ILE A 74 -5.77 20.19 30.44
C ILE A 74 -5.21 20.62 29.09
N HIS A 75 -3.94 21.07 29.02
CA HIS A 75 -3.33 21.51 27.75
C HIS A 75 -3.17 20.36 26.77
N GLU A 76 -2.69 19.21 27.22
CA GLU A 76 -2.53 18.02 26.39
C GLU A 76 -3.88 17.42 25.96
N THR A 77 -4.89 17.50 26.84
CA THR A 77 -6.26 17.11 26.51
C THR A 77 -6.84 18.00 25.40
N MET A 78 -6.75 19.33 25.58
CA MET A 78 -7.21 20.29 24.58
C MET A 78 -6.47 20.14 23.25
N LEU A 79 -5.16 19.89 23.29
CA LEU A 79 -4.37 19.64 22.08
C LEU A 79 -4.83 18.38 21.35
N SER A 80 -5.05 17.28 22.08
CA SER A 80 -5.54 16.02 21.51
C SER A 80 -6.92 16.19 20.86
N VAL A 81 -7.83 16.89 21.53
CA VAL A 81 -9.17 17.22 21.00
C VAL A 81 -9.06 18.07 19.74
N THR A 82 -8.29 19.16 19.78
CA THR A 82 -8.10 20.05 18.61
C THR A 82 -7.50 19.29 17.42
N LYS A 83 -6.56 18.38 17.66
CA LYS A 83 -5.96 17.54 16.62
C LYS A 83 -6.99 16.59 15.99
N ALA A 84 -7.85 16.00 16.80
CA ALA A 84 -8.92 15.12 16.32
C ALA A 84 -9.95 15.89 15.48
N GLU A 85 -10.35 17.09 15.91
CA GLU A 85 -11.28 17.97 15.18
C GLU A 85 -10.70 18.38 13.82
N LEU A 86 -9.47 18.90 13.81
CA LEU A 86 -8.80 19.28 12.57
C LEU A 86 -8.67 18.11 11.59
N GLY A 87 -8.28 16.93 12.09
CA GLY A 87 -8.17 15.72 11.28
C GLY A 87 -9.52 15.30 10.69
N PHE A 88 -10.60 15.41 11.46
CA PHE A 88 -11.95 15.12 10.99
C PHE A 88 -12.39 16.08 9.89
N ASP A 89 -12.16 17.39 10.05
CA ASP A 89 -12.49 18.39 9.04
C ASP A 89 -11.76 18.13 7.71
N MET A 90 -10.47 17.77 7.79
CA MET A 90 -9.68 17.36 6.64
C MET A 90 -10.27 16.11 5.96
N LEU A 91 -10.70 15.11 6.74
CA LEU A 91 -11.32 13.90 6.22
C LEU A 91 -12.65 14.18 5.52
N VAL A 92 -13.47 15.10 6.05
CA VAL A 92 -14.72 15.51 5.40
C VAL A 92 -14.44 16.17 4.05
N GLN A 93 -13.44 17.05 3.98
CA GLN A 93 -13.02 17.67 2.71
C GLN A 93 -12.54 16.61 1.72
N MET A 94 -11.73 15.66 2.17
CA MET A 94 -11.26 14.56 1.33
C MET A 94 -12.41 13.69 0.82
N ARG A 95 -13.39 13.35 1.68
CA ARG A 95 -14.60 12.61 1.29
C ARG A 95 -15.37 13.33 0.19
N ASN A 96 -15.50 14.65 0.27
CA ASN A 96 -16.14 15.43 -0.78
C ASN A 96 -15.32 15.39 -2.08
N LYS A 97 -13.99 15.51 -2.02
CA LYS A 97 -13.12 15.41 -3.21
C LYS A 97 -13.12 14.04 -3.86
N VAL A 98 -13.20 12.95 -3.09
CA VAL A 98 -13.34 11.59 -3.63
C VAL A 98 -14.65 11.46 -4.41
N ILE A 99 -15.75 11.98 -3.87
CA ILE A 99 -17.06 11.97 -4.55
C ILE A 99 -17.01 12.80 -5.84
N GLU A 100 -16.42 14.00 -5.80
CA GLU A 100 -16.23 14.84 -6.98
C GLU A 100 -15.39 14.13 -8.06
N ALA A 101 -14.26 13.52 -7.68
CA ALA A 101 -13.39 12.80 -8.61
C ALA A 101 -14.11 11.61 -9.27
N TYR A 102 -14.91 10.87 -8.51
CA TYR A 102 -15.75 9.79 -9.05
C TYR A 102 -16.78 10.33 -10.06
N GLN A 103 -17.45 11.44 -9.74
CA GLN A 103 -18.40 12.08 -10.65
C GLN A 103 -17.73 12.62 -11.93
N GLU A 104 -16.50 13.12 -11.84
CA GLU A 104 -15.75 13.61 -13.00
C GLU A 104 -15.38 12.48 -13.96
N VAL A 105 -14.89 11.35 -13.44
CA VAL A 105 -14.58 10.16 -14.25
C VAL A 105 -15.82 9.65 -14.99
N MET A 106 -17.00 9.69 -14.35
CA MET A 106 -18.25 9.31 -15.01
C MET A 106 -18.67 10.28 -16.13
N ARG A 107 -18.35 11.57 -15.99
CA ARG A 107 -18.62 12.58 -17.02
C ARG A 107 -17.68 12.50 -18.22
N MET A 108 -16.48 11.95 -18.06
CA MET A 108 -15.53 11.73 -19.16
C MET A 108 -15.90 10.54 -20.07
N GLN A 109 -16.77 9.63 -19.63
CA GLN A 109 -17.07 8.36 -20.33
C GLN A 109 -18.37 8.39 -21.14
N VAL A 110 -19.09 9.51 -21.18
CA VAL A 110 -20.30 9.69 -22.01
C VAL A 110 -20.01 10.38 -23.33
#